data_AF-A0A1G8YQH4-F1
#
_entry.id   AF-A0A1G8YQH4-F1
#
_cell.length_a   1.000
_cell.length_b   1.000
_cell.length_c   1.000
_cell.angle_alpha   90.00
_cell.angle_beta   90.00
_cell.angle_gamma   90.00
#
_symmetry.space_group_name_H-M   'P 1'
#
loop_
_entity.id
_entity.type
_entity.pdbx_description
1 polymer ?
#
loop_
_entity_poly.entity_id
_entity_poly.type
_entity_poly.pdbx_seq_one_letter_code
_entity_poly.pdbx_strand_id
1 'polypeptide(L)'
;MGRWAVISQYHYNEKDRIDFIRQGLETKDEALEELRAALPTYLPASGLLEQWRRVYRLPDQETYLVVIKGMVTKWTCTLRIAELVADSTDPSVAESAQRDEGARIEDGAAGPQDRIPPGF
;
A
#
# COMPACT_ATOMS: atom_id res chain seq x y z
N MET A 1 -0.30 -19.16 2.01
CA MET A 1 0.31 -18.37 0.91
C MET A 1 -0.01 -16.91 1.17
N GLY A 2 0.98 -16.01 1.04
CA GLY A 2 0.75 -14.58 1.27
C GLY A 2 0.04 -13.98 0.07
N ARG A 3 -0.93 -13.08 0.29
CA ARG A 3 -1.56 -12.32 -0.79
C ARG A 3 -0.79 -11.02 -0.95
N TRP A 4 -0.05 -10.87 -2.04
CA TRP A 4 0.78 -9.70 -2.32
C TRP A 4 0.15 -8.80 -3.36
N ALA A 5 0.54 -7.52 -3.32
CA ALA A 5 0.13 -6.51 -4.28
C ALA A 5 1.30 -5.61 -4.66
N VAL A 6 1.25 -5.09 -5.89
CA VAL A 6 2.12 -4.00 -6.36
C VAL A 6 1.31 -2.72 -6.32
N ILE A 7 1.82 -1.72 -5.61
CA ILE A 7 1.15 -0.44 -5.44
C ILE A 7 2.00 0.71 -5.98
N SER A 8 1.30 1.77 -6.35
CA SER A 8 1.87 3.08 -6.61
C SER A 8 1.32 4.06 -5.59
N GLN A 9 2.20 4.94 -5.09
CA GLN A 9 1.84 6.04 -4.19
C GLN A 9 2.31 7.34 -4.80
N TYR A 10 1.45 8.34 -4.84
CA TYR A 10 1.81 9.67 -5.34
C TYR A 10 0.99 10.77 -4.66
N HIS A 11 1.59 11.95 -4.63
CA HIS A 11 0.95 13.14 -4.09
C HIS A 11 0.30 13.93 -5.23
N TYR A 12 -1.01 14.18 -5.15
CA TYR A 12 -1.76 14.93 -6.16
C TYR A 12 -2.81 15.80 -5.50
N ASN A 13 -2.77 17.12 -5.77
CA ASN A 13 -3.70 18.11 -5.21
C ASN A 13 -3.91 17.96 -3.70
N GLU A 14 -2.81 18.02 -2.93
CA GLU A 14 -2.81 17.97 -1.45
C GLU A 14 -3.28 16.63 -0.86
N LYS A 15 -3.45 15.60 -1.69
CA LYS A 15 -3.86 14.26 -1.27
C LYS A 15 -2.82 13.23 -1.64
N ASP A 16 -2.49 12.37 -0.69
CA ASP A 16 -1.76 11.14 -0.97
C ASP A 16 -2.74 10.11 -1.55
N ARG A 17 -2.43 9.62 -2.74
CA ARG A 17 -3.16 8.54 -3.39
C ARG A 17 -2.32 7.28 -3.42
N ILE A 18 -3.01 6.16 -3.27
CA ILE A 18 -2.46 4.82 -3.48
C ILE A 18 -3.33 4.15 -4.53
N ASP A 19 -2.70 3.66 -5.59
CA ASP A 19 -3.34 2.86 -6.63
C ASP A 19 -2.69 1.49 -6.72
N PHE A 20 -3.52 0.46 -6.85
CA PHE A 20 -3.07 -0.92 -7.07
C PHE A 20 -2.75 -1.13 -8.54
N ILE A 21 -1.50 -1.50 -8.82
CA ILE A 21 -1.05 -1.90 -10.16
C ILE A 21 -1.43 -3.36 -10.40
N ARG A 22 -1.23 -4.21 -9.39
CA ARG A 22 -1.54 -5.64 -9.41
C ARG A 22 -1.89 -6.12 -8.00
N GLN A 23 -2.81 -7.07 -7.89
CA GLN A 23 -3.25 -7.67 -6.62
C GLN A 23 -3.32 -9.20 -6.76
N GLY A 24 -3.31 -9.89 -5.63
CA GLY A 24 -3.57 -11.33 -5.57
C GLY A 24 -2.38 -12.20 -5.98
N LEU A 25 -1.16 -11.67 -5.87
CA LEU A 25 0.06 -12.43 -6.16
C LEU A 25 0.36 -13.38 -5.00
N GLU A 26 0.76 -14.61 -5.29
CA GLU A 26 0.82 -15.68 -4.27
C GLU A 26 2.12 -15.65 -3.47
N THR A 27 3.16 -15.03 -4.04
CA THR A 27 4.49 -14.98 -3.45
C THR A 27 5.09 -13.59 -3.51
N LYS A 28 6.03 -13.34 -2.59
CA LYS A 28 6.82 -12.12 -2.58
C LYS A 28 7.65 -11.96 -3.85
N ASP A 29 8.26 -13.04 -4.34
CA ASP A 29 9.07 -13.02 -5.56
C ASP A 29 8.24 -12.63 -6.79
N GLU A 30 7.05 -13.22 -6.95
CA GLU A 30 6.11 -12.84 -8.02
C GLU A 30 5.74 -11.35 -7.95
N ALA A 31 5.49 -10.82 -6.74
CA ALA A 31 5.25 -9.40 -6.53
C ALA A 31 6.46 -8.52 -6.87
N LEU A 32 7.68 -8.99 -6.62
CA LEU A 32 8.90 -8.30 -7.00
C LEU A 32 9.17 -8.33 -8.51
N GLU A 33 8.81 -9.42 -9.19
CA GLU A 33 8.87 -9.53 -10.65
C GLU A 33 7.88 -8.57 -11.30
N GLU A 34 6.62 -8.56 -10.84
CA GLU A 34 5.60 -7.63 -11.30
C GLU A 34 5.99 -6.17 -11.01
N LEU A 35 6.54 -5.88 -9.83
CA LEU A 35 7.07 -4.56 -9.50
C LEU A 35 8.14 -4.12 -10.51
N ARG A 36 9.12 -4.99 -10.82
CA ARG A 36 10.18 -4.70 -11.80
C ARG A 36 9.64 -4.50 -13.21
N ALA A 37 8.63 -5.27 -13.61
CA ALA A 37 7.94 -5.12 -14.90
C ALA A 37 7.16 -3.80 -15.00
N ALA A 38 6.64 -3.29 -13.88
CA ALA A 38 5.93 -2.02 -13.82
C ALA A 38 6.86 -0.78 -13.87
N LEU A 39 8.12 -0.88 -13.40
CA LEU A 39 9.06 0.26 -13.36
C LEU A 39 9.26 0.98 -14.71
N PRO A 40 9.35 0.30 -15.88
CA PRO A 40 9.51 0.97 -17.18
C PRO A 40 8.18 1.37 -17.85
N THR A 41 7.02 0.91 -17.37
CA THR A 41 5.73 1.04 -18.08
C THR A 41 4.64 1.76 -17.31
N TYR A 42 4.73 1.84 -15.99
CA TYR A 42 3.72 2.51 -15.18
C TYR A 42 3.54 3.98 -15.59
N LEU A 43 2.28 4.39 -15.75
CA LEU A 43 1.86 5.76 -16.03
C LEU A 43 0.76 6.16 -15.05
N PRO A 44 0.93 7.28 -14.30
CA PRO A 44 -0.03 7.70 -13.28
C PRO A 44 -1.33 8.32 -13.87
N ALA A 45 -1.34 8.66 -15.16
CA ALA A 45 -2.49 9.27 -15.82
C ALA A 45 -2.58 8.81 -17.27
N SER A 46 -3.81 8.58 -17.74
CA SER A 46 -4.09 8.33 -19.14
C SER A 46 -3.76 9.58 -19.97
N GLY A 47 -3.07 9.38 -21.11
CA GLY A 47 -2.69 10.48 -22.01
C GLY A 47 -1.42 11.24 -21.63
N LEU A 48 -0.65 10.79 -20.63
CA LEU A 48 0.67 11.35 -20.37
C LEU A 48 1.65 11.01 -21.51
N LEU A 49 2.05 12.01 -22.28
CA LEU A 49 3.13 11.88 -23.27
C LEU A 49 4.49 12.00 -22.57
N GLU A 50 5.10 10.86 -22.27
CA GLU A 50 6.41 10.77 -21.62
C GLU A 50 7.54 11.24 -22.54
N GLN A 51 8.36 12.18 -22.06
CA GLN A 51 9.62 12.57 -22.69
C GLN A 51 10.80 11.77 -22.14
N TRP A 52 10.84 11.60 -20.82
CA TRP A 52 11.84 10.78 -20.14
C TRP A 52 11.32 10.30 -18.79
N ARG A 53 11.89 9.20 -18.32
CA ARG A 53 11.74 8.70 -16.95
C ARG A 53 13.08 8.45 -16.27
N ARG A 54 13.08 8.57 -14.95
CA ARG A 54 14.18 8.15 -14.09
C ARG A 54 13.62 7.31 -12.95
N VAL A 55 14.28 6.20 -12.67
CA VAL A 55 13.91 5.27 -11.62
C VAL A 55 15.06 5.21 -10.62
N TYR A 56 14.76 5.47 -9.37
CA TYR A 56 15.71 5.41 -8.26
C TYR A 56 15.28 4.32 -7.30
N ARG A 57 16.23 3.51 -6.83
CA ARG A 57 15.97 2.54 -5.76
C ARG A 57 16.14 3.23 -4.41
N LEU A 58 15.15 3.11 -3.53
CA LEU A 58 15.23 3.62 -2.16
C LEU A 58 15.93 2.61 -1.23
N PRO A 59 16.52 3.08 -0.11
CA PRO A 59 17.36 2.25 0.77
C PRO A 59 16.63 1.07 1.43
N ASP A 60 15.31 1.14 1.64
CA ASP A 60 14.52 0.07 2.25
C ASP A 60 14.43 -1.23 1.43
N GLN A 61 15.07 -1.27 0.26
CA GLN A 61 14.90 -2.31 -0.77
C GLN A 61 13.42 -2.42 -1.19
N GLU A 62 13.14 -2.89 -2.41
CA GLU A 62 11.75 -3.17 -2.83
C GLU A 62 10.83 -1.94 -2.95
N THR A 63 11.41 -0.74 -2.88
CA THR A 63 10.74 0.54 -3.09
C THR A 63 11.52 1.36 -4.11
N TYR A 64 10.82 1.91 -5.09
CA TYR A 64 11.40 2.68 -6.18
C TYR A 64 10.71 4.03 -6.34
N LEU A 65 11.49 5.10 -6.40
CA LEU A 65 11.02 6.43 -6.79
C LEU A 65 11.09 6.54 -8.32
N VAL A 66 9.94 6.74 -8.95
CA VAL A 66 9.81 6.94 -10.38
C VAL A 66 9.46 8.39 -10.65
N VAL A 67 10.31 9.07 -11.43
CA VAL A 67 10.11 10.45 -11.87
C VAL A 67 9.87 10.43 -13.36
N ILE A 68 8.68 10.87 -13.79
CA ILE A 68 8.27 10.89 -15.19
C ILE A 68 8.09 12.35 -15.62
N LYS A 69 8.84 12.79 -16.63
CA LYS A 69 8.63 14.10 -17.23
C LYS A 69 7.76 13.95 -18.48
N GLY A 70 6.56 14.51 -18.42
CA GLY A 70 5.74 14.73 -19.61
C GLY A 70 6.11 16.04 -20.30
N MET A 71 5.42 16.41 -21.39
CA MET A 71 5.66 17.68 -22.07
C MET A 71 5.48 18.88 -21.13
N VAL A 72 4.33 18.96 -20.44
CA VAL A 72 3.95 20.10 -19.57
C VAL A 72 4.01 19.79 -18.07
N THR A 73 3.96 18.51 -17.69
CA THR A 73 3.91 18.08 -16.29
C THR A 73 5.16 17.30 -15.90
N LYS A 74 5.43 17.26 -14.60
CA LYS A 74 6.39 16.34 -13.99
C LYS A 74 5.63 15.55 -12.94
N TRP A 75 5.72 14.23 -13.03
CA TRP A 75 5.11 13.29 -12.11
C TRP A 75 6.18 12.62 -11.26
N THR A 76 5.82 12.33 -10.01
CA THR A 76 6.68 11.60 -9.09
C THR A 76 5.80 10.64 -8.31
N CYS A 77 6.14 9.37 -8.37
CA CYS A 77 5.44 8.31 -7.66
C CYS A 77 6.44 7.33 -7.07
N THR A 78 6.02 6.66 -6.00
CA THR A 78 6.75 5.57 -5.38
C THR A 78 6.06 4.27 -5.72
N LEU A 79 6.79 3.31 -6.27
CA LEU A 79 6.31 1.96 -6.55
C LEU A 79 6.92 0.99 -5.54
N ARG A 80 6.09 0.13 -4.94
CA ARG A 80 6.50 -0.86 -3.94
C ARG A 80 5.54 -2.04 -3.90
N ILE A 81 5.96 -3.10 -3.22
CA ILE A 81 5.07 -4.21 -2.87
C ILE A 81 4.41 -3.99 -1.50
N ALA A 82 3.26 -4.63 -1.31
CA ALA A 82 2.53 -4.71 -0.04
C ALA A 82 2.00 -6.13 0.17
N GLU A 83 2.04 -6.59 1.42
CA GLU A 83 1.44 -7.87 1.83
C GLU A 83 0.05 -7.61 2.45
N LEU A 84 -0.94 -8.39 2.02
CA LEU A 84 -2.25 -8.43 2.64
C LEU A 84 -2.16 -9.30 3.91
N VAL A 85 -2.14 -8.64 5.05
CA VAL A 85 -2.03 -9.28 6.37
C VAL A 85 -3.39 -9.66 6.97
N ALA A 86 -4.46 -8.97 6.57
CA ALA A 86 -5.81 -9.21 7.04
C ALA A 86 -6.84 -8.80 5.98
N ASP A 87 -7.86 -9.62 5.81
CA ASP A 87 -8.97 -9.37 4.87
C ASP A 87 -10.28 -9.67 5.58
N SER A 88 -11.07 -8.64 5.88
CA SER A 88 -12.35 -8.78 6.56
C SER A 88 -13.43 -9.47 5.71
N THR A 89 -13.20 -9.63 4.41
CA THR A 89 -14.10 -10.37 3.52
C THR A 89 -13.76 -11.86 3.48
N ASP A 90 -12.63 -12.26 4.07
CA ASP A 90 -12.24 -13.65 4.23
C ASP A 90 -13.02 -14.30 5.40
N PRO A 91 -13.81 -15.35 5.15
CA PRO A 91 -14.64 -15.97 6.18
C PRO A 91 -13.83 -16.55 7.35
N SER A 92 -12.56 -16.89 7.14
CA SER A 92 -11.67 -17.43 8.18
C SER A 92 -11.25 -16.38 9.22
N VAL A 93 -11.29 -15.09 8.85
CA VAL A 93 -10.98 -13.96 9.74
C VAL A 93 -12.19 -13.62 10.63
N ALA A 94 -13.41 -13.81 10.13
CA ALA A 94 -14.64 -13.57 10.88
C ALA A 94 -14.77 -14.49 12.12
N GLU A 95 -14.36 -15.76 12.01
CA GLU A 95 -14.36 -16.69 13.16
C GLU A 95 -13.34 -16.30 14.24
N SER A 96 -12.21 -15.71 13.85
CA SER A 96 -11.17 -15.25 14.77
C SER A 96 -11.63 -14.04 15.60
N ALA A 97 -12.43 -13.15 15.00
CA ALA A 97 -13.03 -12.00 15.69
C ALA A 97 -14.08 -12.46 16.73
N GLN A 98 -14.92 -13.45 16.40
CA GLN A 98 -15.90 -14.00 17.34
C GLN A 98 -15.26 -14.72 18.53
N ARG A 99 -14.08 -15.34 18.36
CA ARG A 99 -13.37 -16.03 19.44
C ARG A 99 -12.71 -15.07 20.44
N ASP A 100 -12.27 -13.89 19.99
CA ASP A 100 -11.75 -12.83 20.88
C ASP A 100 -12.89 -12.08 21.61
N GLU A 101 -14.05 -11.95 20.97
CA GLU A 101 -15.25 -11.36 21.58
C GLU A 101 -15.87 -12.28 22.66
N GLY A 102 -15.76 -13.60 22.51
CA GLY A 102 -16.16 -14.58 23.52
C GLY A 102 -15.21 -14.72 24.72
N ALA A 103 -13.97 -14.23 24.60
CA ALA A 103 -12.98 -14.23 25.69
C ALA A 103 -12.94 -12.91 26.48
N ARG A 104 -13.66 -11.87 26.02
CA ARG A 104 -13.71 -10.54 26.66
C ARG A 104 -15.00 -10.25 27.42
N ILE A 105 -15.93 -11.21 27.52
CA ILE A 105 -17.12 -11.06 28.37
C ILE A 105 -16.92 -11.85 29.67
N GLU A 106 -15.91 -11.47 30.46
CA GLU A 106 -16.04 -11.41 31.91
C GLU A 106 -15.25 -10.19 32.42
N ASP A 107 -16.00 -9.26 32.99
CA ASP A 107 -15.62 -8.09 33.78
C ASP A 107 -15.27 -6.76 33.07
N GLY A 108 -16.18 -5.79 33.23
CA GLY A 108 -15.82 -4.37 33.34
C GLY A 108 -16.13 -3.47 32.15
N ALA A 109 -17.26 -2.78 32.22
CA ALA A 109 -17.59 -1.65 31.35
C ALA A 109 -16.51 -0.54 31.40
N ALA A 110 -15.92 -0.21 30.26
CA ALA A 110 -15.28 1.09 30.03
C ALA A 110 -15.18 1.37 28.51
N GLY A 111 -15.84 2.44 28.06
CA GLY A 111 -15.71 2.94 26.68
C GLY A 111 -14.29 3.40 26.34
N PRO A 112 -14.04 3.88 25.10
CA PRO A 112 -12.71 4.28 24.65
C PRO A 112 -12.17 5.39 25.54
N GLN A 113 -11.15 5.08 26.35
CA GLN A 113 -10.47 6.07 27.18
C GLN A 113 -9.49 6.86 26.32
N ASP A 114 -9.90 8.07 25.96
CA ASP A 114 -9.01 9.14 25.53
C ASP A 114 -8.09 9.51 26.72
N ARG A 115 -6.95 8.83 26.82
CA ARG A 115 -5.93 9.14 27.83
C ARG A 115 -5.14 10.36 27.37
N ILE A 116 -5.63 11.54 27.75
CA ILE A 116 -4.79 12.75 27.83
C ILE A 116 -3.91 12.59 29.08
N PRO A 117 -2.57 12.49 28.96
CA PRO A 117 -1.70 12.43 30.13
C PRO A 117 -1.70 13.78 30.87
N PRO A 118 -1.77 13.82 32.21
CA PRO A 118 -1.61 15.07 32.95
C PRO A 118 -0.13 15.49 32.93
N GLY A 119 0.12 16.67 32.35
CA GLY A 119 1.15 17.66 32.66
C GLY A 119 2.59 17.22 32.95
N PHE A 120 3.52 17.76 32.16
CA PHE A 120 4.70 18.46 32.67
C PHE A 120 4.86 19.78 31.91
#